data_AF-A0A4Y9NWN2-F1
#
_entry.id   AF-A0A4Y9NWN2-F1
#
_cell.length_a   1.000
_cell.length_b   1.000
_cell.length_c   1.000
_cell.angle_alpha   90.00
_cell.angle_beta   90.00
_cell.angle_gamma   90.00
#
_symmetry.space_group_name_H-M   'P 1'
#
loop_
_entity.id
_entity.type
_entity.pdbx_description
1 polymer ?
#
loop_
_entity_poly.entity_id
_entity_poly.type
_entity_poly.pdbx_seq_one_letter_code
_entity_poly.pdbx_strand_id
1 'polypeptide(L)'
;MNEIRDAILADSLDALQGLAVPESYRGVVVRKDEQDMFEGLPTKDKDPNKSLHIQDVPTPELGPGEAIVAVMASSVNYNTVWTSIF
;
A
#
# COMPACT_ATOMS: atom_id res chain seq x y z
N MET A 1 11.50 9.15 3.18
CA MET A 1 11.34 7.70 2.95
C MET A 1 12.68 6.97 2.82
N ASN A 2 13.63 7.48 2.02
CA ASN A 2 14.96 6.86 1.88
C ASN A 2 15.68 6.66 3.22
N GLU A 3 15.68 7.65 4.10
CA GLU A 3 16.36 7.57 5.42
C GLU A 3 15.85 6.43 6.31
N ILE A 4 14.54 6.16 6.34
CA ILE A 4 13.96 5.05 7.12
C ILE A 4 14.45 3.71 6.58
N ARG A 5 14.38 3.52 5.25
CA ARG A 5 14.86 2.30 4.59
C ARG A 5 16.36 2.10 4.82
N ASP A 6 17.14 3.17 4.67
CA ASP A 6 18.60 3.11 4.79
C ASP A 6 19.00 2.75 6.23
N ALA A 7 18.32 3.31 7.24
CA ALA A 7 18.53 2.94 8.64
C ALA A 7 18.20 1.47 8.92
N ILE A 8 17.09 0.95 8.37
CA ILE A 8 16.72 -0.47 8.49
C ILE A 8 17.78 -1.37 7.84
N LEU A 9 18.22 -1.05 6.62
CA LEU A 9 19.21 -1.85 5.89
C LEU A 9 20.61 -1.81 6.52
N ALA A 10 20.93 -0.73 7.24
CA ALA A 10 22.17 -0.57 7.98
C ALA A 10 22.12 -1.12 9.43
N ASP A 11 20.99 -1.71 9.86
CA ASP A 11 20.75 -2.18 11.22
C ASP A 11 20.92 -1.09 12.30
N SER A 12 20.68 0.17 11.93
CA SER A 12 20.78 1.33 12.82
C SER A 12 19.42 1.68 13.42
N LEU A 13 18.87 0.77 14.23
CA LEU A 13 17.49 0.88 14.71
C LEU A 13 17.26 2.03 15.69
N ASP A 14 18.29 2.43 16.45
CA ASP A 14 18.21 3.58 17.36
C ASP A 14 17.99 4.89 16.60
N ALA A 15 18.48 5.00 15.35
CA ALA A 15 18.29 6.18 14.52
C ALA A 15 16.83 6.39 14.11
N LEU A 16 16.02 5.33 14.07
CA LEU A 16 14.62 5.40 13.64
C LEU A 16 13.76 6.30 14.55
N GLN A 17 14.09 6.41 15.84
CA GLN A 17 13.32 7.22 16.80
C GLN A 17 13.34 8.71 16.48
N GLY A 18 14.39 9.20 15.81
CA GLY A 18 14.54 10.61 15.44
C GLY A 18 13.97 10.97 14.07
N LEU A 19 13.54 9.98 13.28
CA LEU A 19 13.07 10.21 11.91
C LEU A 19 11.60 10.62 11.91
N ALA A 20 11.28 11.65 11.13
CA ALA A 20 9.91 12.06 10.90
C ALA A 20 9.16 11.01 10.06
N VAL A 21 7.90 10.77 10.41
CA VAL A 21 6.99 9.99 9.57
C VAL A 21 6.70 10.81 8.30
N PRO A 22 6.88 10.24 7.09
CA PRO A 22 6.57 10.94 5.85
C PRO A 22 5.09 11.34 5.77
N GLU A 23 4.79 12.50 5.19
CA GLU A 23 3.40 12.96 4.96
C GLU A 23 2.65 12.10 3.93
N SER A 24 3.38 11.43 3.05
CA SER A 24 2.84 10.49 2.06
C SER A 24 3.75 9.28 1.86
N TYR A 25 3.17 8.20 1.34
CA TYR A 25 3.88 6.98 0.99
C TYR A 25 3.35 6.38 -0.30
N ARG A 26 4.20 5.62 -0.98
CA ARG A 26 3.80 4.87 -2.18
C ARG A 26 3.01 3.63 -1.80
N GLY A 27 1.79 3.52 -2.31
CA GLY A 27 0.89 2.39 -2.10
C GLY A 27 0.32 1.86 -3.41
N VAL A 28 -0.10 0.58 -3.38
CA VAL A 28 -0.97 -0.01 -4.42
C VAL A 28 -2.41 0.19 -3.98
N VAL A 29 -3.23 0.82 -4.82
CA VAL A 29 -4.63 1.13 -4.52
C VAL A 29 -5.58 0.64 -5.60
N VAL A 30 -6.86 0.59 -5.24
CA VAL A 30 -7.99 0.64 -6.18
C VAL A 30 -8.70 1.98 -6.03
N ARG A 31 -9.47 2.39 -7.05
CA ARG A 31 -10.16 3.69 -7.04
C ARG A 31 -11.66 3.52 -7.08
N LYS A 32 -12.35 4.42 -6.38
CA LYS A 32 -13.82 4.38 -6.24
C LYS A 32 -14.55 4.63 -7.56
N ASP A 33 -14.00 5.45 -8.43
CA ASP A 33 -14.56 5.76 -9.76
C ASP A 33 -14.40 4.61 -10.77
N GLU A 34 -13.60 3.60 -10.45
CA GLU A 34 -13.38 2.40 -11.27
C GLU A 34 -14.17 1.18 -10.77
N GLN A 35 -15.01 1.32 -9.74
CA GLN A 35 -15.73 0.20 -9.10
C GLN A 35 -16.60 -0.65 -10.06
N ASP A 36 -17.06 -0.05 -11.16
CA ASP A 36 -17.95 -0.70 -12.14
C ASP A 36 -17.21 -1.07 -13.44
N MET A 37 -15.87 -0.93 -13.49
CA MET A 37 -15.07 -1.07 -14.71
C MET A 37 -15.10 -2.47 -15.34
N PHE A 38 -15.48 -3.48 -14.56
CA PHE A 38 -15.53 -4.88 -14.97
C PHE A 38 -16.96 -5.42 -15.11
N GLU A 39 -17.99 -4.57 -15.05
CA GLU A 39 -19.37 -4.98 -15.26
C GLU A 39 -19.56 -5.66 -16.63
N GLY A 40 -20.32 -6.77 -16.63
CA GLY A 40 -20.59 -7.55 -17.85
C GLY A 40 -19.45 -8.45 -18.32
N LEU A 41 -18.27 -8.42 -17.70
CA LEU A 41 -17.16 -9.32 -18.04
C LEU A 41 -17.20 -10.64 -17.26
N PRO A 42 -16.89 -11.79 -17.89
CA PRO A 42 -16.65 -13.03 -17.16
C PRO A 42 -15.47 -12.88 -16.19
N THR A 43 -15.52 -13.52 -15.02
CA THR A 43 -14.49 -13.41 -13.97
C THR A 43 -13.08 -13.71 -14.47
N LYS A 44 -12.93 -14.68 -15.40
CA LYS A 44 -11.64 -15.05 -15.99
C LYS A 44 -11.01 -13.96 -16.88
N ASP A 45 -11.82 -13.02 -17.35
CA ASP A 45 -11.42 -11.95 -18.26
C ASP A 45 -11.19 -10.62 -17.51
N LYS A 46 -11.50 -10.58 -16.19
CA LYS A 46 -11.18 -9.46 -15.31
C LYS A 46 -9.68 -9.46 -15.01
N ASP A 47 -8.98 -8.41 -15.44
CA ASP A 47 -7.53 -8.27 -15.32
C ASP A 47 -7.16 -7.29 -14.20
N PRO A 48 -6.58 -7.77 -13.07
CA PRO A 48 -6.12 -6.93 -11.96
C PRO A 48 -5.21 -5.77 -12.36
N ASN A 49 -4.43 -5.91 -13.43
CA ASN A 49 -3.50 -4.85 -13.85
C ASN A 49 -4.21 -3.58 -14.33
N LYS A 50 -5.52 -3.67 -14.63
CA LYS A 50 -6.31 -2.52 -15.07
C LYS A 50 -6.82 -1.66 -13.91
N SER A 51 -7.00 -2.24 -12.72
CA SER A 51 -7.60 -1.59 -11.54
C SER A 51 -6.58 -1.25 -10.45
N LEU A 52 -5.42 -1.90 -10.45
CA LEU A 52 -4.35 -1.67 -9.48
C LEU A 52 -3.47 -0.50 -9.91
N HIS A 53 -3.42 0.54 -9.08
CA HIS A 53 -2.61 1.72 -9.34
C HIS A 53 -1.53 1.90 -8.28
N ILE A 54 -0.31 2.19 -8.72
CA ILE A 54 0.75 2.67 -7.83
C ILE A 54 0.61 4.18 -7.73
N GLN A 55 0.42 4.70 -6.51
CA GLN A 55 0.30 6.14 -6.27
C GLN A 55 0.87 6.52 -4.90
N ASP A 56 1.19 7.81 -4.74
CA ASP A 56 1.50 8.37 -3.44
C ASP A 56 0.18 8.71 -2.73
N VAL A 57 0.01 8.21 -1.51
CA VAL A 57 -1.18 8.42 -0.66
C VAL A 57 -0.77 9.11 0.64
N PRO A 58 -1.64 9.94 1.25
CA PRO A 58 -1.34 10.58 2.52
C PRO A 58 -1.17 9.52 3.63
N THR A 59 -0.21 9.75 4.51
CA THR A 59 -0.05 8.94 5.72
C THR A 59 -1.22 9.24 6.67
N PRO A 60 -1.92 8.21 7.17
CA PRO A 60 -3.05 8.42 8.08
C PRO A 60 -2.61 8.92 9.46
N GLU A 61 -3.53 9.58 10.16
CA GLU A 61 -3.35 9.89 11.59
C GLU A 61 -3.41 8.60 12.42
N LEU A 62 -2.53 8.48 13.41
CA LEU A 62 -2.42 7.30 14.25
C LEU A 62 -3.38 7.36 15.44
N GLY A 63 -4.28 6.40 15.54
CA GLY A 63 -5.20 6.24 16.67
C GLY A 63 -4.58 5.50 17.87
N PRO A 64 -5.28 5.48 19.02
CA PRO A 64 -4.82 4.74 20.19
C PRO A 64 -4.71 3.23 19.92
N GLY A 65 -3.56 2.65 20.22
CA GLY A 65 -3.30 1.22 20.04
C GLY A 65 -2.93 0.80 18.62
N GLU A 66 -2.75 1.75 17.70
CA GLU A 66 -2.29 1.50 16.34
C GLU A 66 -0.76 1.70 16.22
N ALA A 67 -0.17 1.19 15.14
CA ALA A 67 1.24 1.40 14.81
C ALA A 67 1.42 1.72 13.32
N ILE A 68 2.33 2.65 13.02
CA ILE A 68 2.84 2.85 11.66
C ILE A 68 4.00 1.87 11.44
N VAL A 69 3.90 1.06 10.39
CA VAL A 69 4.91 0.05 10.05
C VAL A 69 5.55 0.40 8.71
N ALA A 70 6.89 0.53 8.70
CA ALA A 70 7.66 0.59 7.46
C ALA A 70 7.73 -0.81 6.84
N VAL A 71 6.87 -1.08 5.85
CA VAL A 71 6.73 -2.41 5.23
C VAL A 71 7.92 -2.71 4.32
N MET A 72 8.73 -3.71 4.70
CA MET A 72 9.88 -4.18 3.89
C MET A 72 9.47 -5.19 2.80
N ALA A 73 8.44 -5.99 3.07
CA ALA A 73 7.87 -6.94 2.13
C ALA A 73 6.40 -7.21 2.47
N SER A 74 5.63 -7.62 1.48
CA SER A 74 4.22 -8.03 1.61
C SER A 74 3.95 -9.27 0.74
N SER A 75 2.71 -9.73 0.70
CA SER A 75 2.27 -10.84 -0.14
C SER A 75 0.95 -10.53 -0.84
N VAL A 76 0.67 -11.27 -1.92
CA VAL A 76 -0.63 -11.25 -2.61
C VAL A 76 -1.44 -12.43 -2.10
N ASN A 77 -2.67 -12.17 -1.64
CA ASN A 77 -3.60 -13.22 -1.22
C ASN A 77 -4.89 -13.16 -2.04
N TYR A 78 -5.80 -14.13 -1.82
CA TYR A 78 -7.07 -14.18 -2.55
C TYR A 78 -7.94 -12.94 -2.34
N ASN A 79 -7.93 -12.31 -1.15
CA ASN A 79 -8.67 -11.06 -0.93
C ASN A 79 -8.06 -9.91 -1.74
N THR A 80 -6.72 -9.87 -1.92
CA THR A 80 -6.08 -8.90 -2.83
C THR A 80 -6.57 -9.09 -4.26
N VAL A 81 -6.64 -10.34 -4.73
CA VAL A 81 -7.15 -10.66 -6.06
C VAL A 81 -8.61 -10.25 -6.18
N TRP A 82 -9.47 -10.65 -5.24
CA TRP A 82 -10.89 -10.29 -5.26
C TRP A 82 -11.13 -8.79 -5.26
N THR A 83 -10.40 -8.02 -4.45
CA THR A 83 -10.49 -6.55 -4.46
C THR A 83 -10.07 -5.95 -5.80
N SER A 84 -9.05 -6.51 -6.46
CA SER A 84 -8.58 -6.02 -7.76
C SER A 84 -9.48 -6.37 -8.94
N ILE A 85 -10.45 -7.26 -8.78
CA ILE A 85 -11.39 -7.65 -9.84
C ILE A 85 -12.85 -7.43 -9.43
N PHE A 86 -13.07 -6.72 -8.32
CA PHE A 86 -14.40 -6.37 -7.86
C PHE A 86 -15.04 -5.47 -8.92
#